data_AF-D9XBG3-F1
#
_entry.id   AF-D9XBG3-F1
#
_cell.length_a   1.000
_cell.length_b   1.000
_cell.length_c   1.000
_cell.angle_alpha   90.00
_cell.angle_beta   90.00
_cell.angle_gamma   90.00
#
_symmetry.space_group_name_H-M   'P 1'
#
loop_
_entity.id
_entity.type
_entity.pdbx_description
1 polymer ?
#
loop_
_entity_poly.entity_id
_entity_poly.type
_entity_poly.pdbx_seq_one_letter_code
_entity_poly.pdbx_strand_id
1 'polypeptide(L)'
;MVVSNGRRADDTEYRSPCGAGELAVWGDVSESRGSQESHGSLWPYPPGMSTPETSRFVRLRVELVVEVEDADAITKSALRRLADDAGLPAAELAHAESTVTEDTAEALSVLVDPFDLVSQVPGVELQQASWSSERIEYDPDSPEWDLDEDDVAEDDNGG
;
A
#
# COMPACT_ATOMS: atom_id res chain seq x y z
N MET A 1 -56.87 44.55 -19.86
CA MET A 1 -55.74 44.60 -20.82
C MET A 1 -54.69 43.58 -20.39
N VAL A 2 -54.39 42.66 -21.32
CA VAL A 2 -53.25 41.73 -21.57
C VAL A 2 -51.91 42.09 -20.84
N VAL A 3 -50.96 41.22 -20.44
CA VAL A 3 -50.38 39.97 -20.99
C VAL A 3 -49.60 39.19 -19.90
N SER A 4 -49.40 37.90 -20.14
CA SER A 4 -48.49 36.95 -19.44
C SER A 4 -47.05 36.91 -20.01
N ASN A 5 -46.21 36.06 -19.39
CA ASN A 5 -44.86 35.51 -19.77
C ASN A 5 -43.62 36.33 -19.37
N GLY A 6 -42.45 35.76 -19.02
CA GLY A 6 -41.91 34.40 -19.08
C GLY A 6 -40.37 34.46 -19.26
N ARG A 7 -39.62 33.48 -18.74
CA ARG A 7 -38.13 33.28 -18.77
C ARG A 7 -37.39 33.57 -20.10
N ARG A 8 -36.11 34.00 -20.01
CA ARG A 8 -34.87 33.52 -20.73
C ARG A 8 -33.69 34.45 -20.33
N ALA A 9 -32.51 34.02 -19.87
CA ALA A 9 -31.45 33.12 -20.38
C ALA A 9 -30.80 33.63 -21.69
N ASP A 10 -29.62 34.22 -21.54
CA ASP A 10 -28.60 34.57 -22.54
C ASP A 10 -27.28 34.59 -21.73
N ASP A 11 -26.30 33.73 -21.97
CA ASP A 11 -25.40 33.83 -23.10
C ASP A 11 -25.00 32.43 -23.61
N THR A 12 -25.10 32.28 -24.92
CA THR A 12 -24.82 31.07 -25.69
C THR A 12 -23.55 31.25 -26.49
N GLU A 13 -22.45 30.62 -26.06
CA GLU A 13 -21.36 30.23 -26.97
C GLU A 13 -20.86 28.82 -26.62
N TYR A 14 -21.67 27.81 -26.96
CA TYR A 14 -21.18 26.44 -27.15
C TYR A 14 -21.27 26.10 -28.63
N ARG A 15 -20.11 26.01 -29.28
CA ARG A 15 -19.97 25.49 -30.63
C ARG A 15 -19.18 24.17 -30.56
N SER A 16 -19.92 23.10 -30.82
CA SER A 16 -19.62 21.66 -30.96
C SER A 16 -18.43 21.34 -31.92
N PRO A 17 -18.01 20.04 -32.16
CA PRO A 17 -18.68 18.77 -31.79
C PRO A 17 -17.81 17.57 -31.37
N CYS A 18 -18.49 16.59 -30.75
CA CYS A 18 -18.09 15.19 -30.69
C CYS A 18 -18.32 14.51 -32.06
N GLY A 19 -17.41 13.62 -32.47
CA GLY A 19 -17.71 12.40 -33.22
C GLY A 19 -17.51 11.22 -32.26
N ALA A 20 -18.54 10.42 -31.96
CA ALA A 20 -19.08 9.31 -32.76
C ALA A 20 -18.31 7.99 -32.50
N GLY A 21 -19.05 6.95 -32.08
CA GLY A 21 -18.60 5.56 -31.96
C GLY A 21 -18.78 5.01 -30.53
N GLU A 22 -19.97 4.59 -30.10
CA GLU A 22 -20.71 3.37 -30.44
C GLU A 22 -20.46 2.25 -29.41
N LEU A 23 -21.58 1.74 -28.89
CA LEU A 23 -21.73 0.73 -27.86
C LEU A 23 -21.82 -0.66 -28.51
N ALA A 24 -21.13 -1.66 -27.95
CA ALA A 24 -21.41 -3.08 -28.17
C ALA A 24 -21.20 -3.78 -26.81
N VAL A 25 -22.27 -4.09 -26.08
CA VAL A 25 -23.08 -5.33 -26.12
C VAL A 25 -22.28 -6.60 -25.85
N TRP A 26 -22.57 -7.22 -24.71
CA TRP A 26 -21.97 -8.46 -24.26
C TRP A 26 -22.76 -9.66 -24.78
N GLY A 27 -22.04 -10.67 -25.26
CA GLY A 27 -22.38 -12.10 -25.18
C GLY A 27 -23.35 -12.66 -26.22
N ASP A 28 -22.88 -13.59 -27.05
CA ASP A 28 -23.16 -15.03 -26.86
C ASP A 28 -22.40 -15.94 -27.86
N VAL A 29 -22.03 -17.11 -27.34
CA VAL A 29 -21.95 -18.43 -27.98
C VAL A 29 -20.66 -18.98 -28.64
N SER A 30 -20.41 -20.24 -28.22
CA SER A 30 -19.85 -21.40 -28.92
C SER A 30 -18.38 -21.78 -28.73
N GLU A 31 -18.21 -22.71 -27.79
CA GLU A 31 -17.35 -23.88 -27.89
C GLU A 31 -17.20 -24.45 -29.32
N SER A 32 -15.96 -24.67 -29.78
CA SER A 32 -15.46 -25.98 -30.23
C SER A 32 -14.25 -25.92 -31.17
N ARG A 33 -13.20 -26.61 -30.72
CA ARG A 33 -12.19 -27.38 -31.48
C ARG A 33 -11.54 -26.74 -32.71
N GLY A 34 -10.28 -26.36 -32.50
CA GLY A 34 -9.27 -26.29 -33.54
C GLY A 34 -7.90 -26.24 -32.89
N SER A 35 -7.39 -27.39 -32.43
CA SER A 35 -5.97 -27.56 -32.15
C SER A 35 -5.19 -27.21 -33.41
N GLN A 36 -4.38 -26.17 -33.36
CA GLN A 36 -3.35 -25.95 -34.36
C GLN A 36 -2.09 -25.40 -33.67
N GLU A 37 -1.41 -26.32 -32.99
CA GLU A 37 0.01 -26.19 -32.71
C GLU A 37 0.76 -26.06 -34.06
N SER A 38 1.43 -24.93 -34.24
CA SER A 38 2.34 -24.70 -35.36
C SER A 38 3.65 -24.19 -34.81
N HIS A 39 4.69 -24.96 -35.14
CA HIS A 39 6.02 -24.90 -34.57
C HIS A 39 6.67 -23.53 -34.61
N GLY A 40 7.52 -23.32 -33.60
CA GLY A 40 8.77 -22.60 -33.80
C GLY A 40 8.69 -21.14 -33.45
N SER A 41 8.75 -20.87 -32.16
CA SER A 41 9.80 -19.98 -31.68
C SER A 41 10.16 -20.41 -30.27
N LEU A 42 11.32 -21.04 -30.14
CA LEU A 42 12.09 -21.09 -28.91
C LEU A 42 12.45 -19.65 -28.55
N TRP A 43 11.48 -18.89 -28.07
CA TRP A 43 11.79 -17.72 -27.27
C TRP A 43 12.25 -18.31 -25.95
N PRO A 44 13.55 -18.25 -25.60
CA PRO A 44 13.87 -18.37 -24.19
C PRO A 44 13.01 -17.31 -23.51
N TYR A 45 12.31 -17.70 -22.45
CA TYR A 45 11.83 -16.73 -21.47
C TYR A 45 12.91 -15.65 -21.33
N PRO A 46 12.56 -14.34 -21.32
CA PRO A 46 13.55 -13.33 -20.95
C PRO A 46 14.18 -13.87 -19.67
N PRO A 47 15.53 -13.95 -19.59
CA PRO A 47 16.18 -14.58 -18.46
C PRO A 47 15.54 -13.96 -17.22
N GLY A 48 14.78 -14.75 -16.45
CA GLY A 48 14.39 -14.33 -15.12
C GLY A 48 15.70 -13.89 -14.48
N MET A 49 15.73 -12.70 -13.87
CA MET A 49 16.94 -12.06 -13.36
C MET A 49 17.72 -13.01 -12.45
N SER A 50 18.49 -13.90 -13.05
CA SER A 50 19.49 -14.74 -12.44
C SER A 50 20.79 -14.00 -12.72
N THR A 51 20.87 -12.79 -12.16
CA THR A 51 22.08 -12.01 -12.10
C THR A 51 22.41 -11.77 -10.63
N PRO A 52 23.71 -11.74 -10.25
CA PRO A 52 24.16 -11.40 -8.90
C PRO A 52 23.59 -10.07 -8.36
N GLU A 53 22.95 -9.25 -9.21
CA GLU A 53 22.16 -8.08 -8.81
C GLU A 53 20.98 -8.39 -7.89
N THR A 54 20.38 -9.59 -7.95
CA THR A 54 19.34 -10.01 -7.00
C THR A 54 19.93 -10.56 -5.70
N SER A 55 21.20 -11.00 -5.72
CA SER A 55 21.89 -11.57 -4.56
C SER A 55 22.32 -10.53 -3.51
N ARG A 56 22.24 -9.23 -3.81
CA ARG A 56 22.59 -8.14 -2.88
C ARG A 56 21.43 -7.71 -1.98
N PHE A 57 20.21 -8.17 -2.26
CA PHE A 57 19.03 -7.83 -1.45
C PHE A 57 18.96 -8.78 -0.25
N VAL A 58 18.91 -8.19 0.94
CA VAL A 58 18.75 -8.92 2.20
C VAL A 58 17.39 -8.56 2.78
N ARG A 59 16.55 -9.57 3.06
CA ARG A 59 15.28 -9.36 3.75
C ARG A 59 15.52 -9.36 5.26
N LEU A 60 15.35 -8.21 5.90
CA LEU A 60 15.34 -8.10 7.35
C LEU A 60 13.96 -8.45 7.90
N ARG A 61 13.90 -9.34 8.90
CA ARG A 61 12.70 -9.55 9.75
C ARG A 61 12.99 -8.88 11.08
N VAL A 62 12.06 -8.07 11.58
CA VAL A 62 12.21 -7.33 12.83
C VAL A 62 10.90 -7.33 13.58
N GLU A 63 10.98 -7.52 14.89
CA GLU A 63 9.90 -7.29 15.84
C GLU A 63 10.33 -6.15 16.76
N LEU A 64 9.45 -5.17 16.98
CA LEU A 64 9.71 -4.02 17.83
C LEU A 64 8.63 -3.92 18.89
N VAL A 65 9.04 -3.94 20.16
CA VAL A 65 8.18 -3.62 21.29
C VAL A 65 8.67 -2.31 21.91
N VAL A 66 7.74 -1.37 22.10
CA VAL A 66 8.04 -0.05 22.67
C VAL A 66 7.14 0.22 23.86
N GLU A 67 7.72 0.71 24.95
CA GLU A 67 6.96 1.24 26.07
C GLU A 67 6.54 2.69 25.76
N VAL A 68 5.26 3.00 25.93
CA VAL A 68 4.72 4.35 25.72
C VAL A 68 4.54 5.03 27.07
N GLU A 69 5.44 5.96 27.39
CA GLU A 69 5.37 6.73 28.64
C GLU A 69 4.28 7.81 28.61
N ASP A 70 4.03 8.42 27.44
CA ASP A 70 3.08 9.53 27.29
C ASP A 70 2.31 9.43 25.96
N ALA A 71 1.14 8.78 26.01
CA ALA A 71 0.31 8.55 24.83
C ALA A 71 -0.24 9.86 24.22
N ASP A 72 -0.51 10.88 25.03
CA ASP A 72 -1.03 12.17 24.56
C ASP A 72 0.03 12.94 23.77
N ALA A 73 1.30 12.90 24.21
CA ALA A 73 2.42 13.46 23.47
C ALA A 73 2.62 12.79 22.09
N ILE A 74 2.41 11.48 22.02
CA ILE A 74 2.44 10.71 20.76
C ILE A 74 1.31 11.15 19.83
N THR A 75 0.05 11.14 20.29
CA THR A 75 -1.10 11.57 19.48
C THR A 75 -0.92 13.00 18.97
N LYS A 76 -0.50 13.94 19.82
CA LYS A 76 -0.23 15.34 19.39
C LYS A 76 0.85 15.44 18.33
N SER A 77 1.89 14.61 18.44
CA SER A 77 2.98 14.58 17.46
C SER A 77 2.50 14.00 16.13
N ALA A 78 1.69 12.94 16.16
CA ALA A 78 1.08 12.35 14.97
C ALA A 78 0.15 13.32 14.24
N LEU A 79 -0.72 14.03 14.97
CA LEU A 79 -1.58 15.07 14.40
C LEU A 79 -0.77 16.19 13.74
N ARG A 80 0.33 16.62 14.35
CA ARG A 80 1.23 17.61 13.75
C ARG A 80 1.89 17.09 12.46
N ARG A 81 2.29 15.81 12.43
CA ARG A 81 2.87 15.15 11.25
C ARG A 81 1.85 15.10 10.10
N LEU A 82 0.61 14.72 10.39
CA LEU A 82 -0.48 14.67 9.40
C LEU A 82 -0.81 16.07 8.87
N ALA A 83 -0.84 17.09 9.73
CA ALA A 83 -1.11 18.47 9.34
C ALA A 83 -0.01 19.07 8.44
N ASP A 84 1.22 18.58 8.53
CA ASP A 84 2.34 19.00 7.67
C ASP A 84 2.34 18.27 6.30
N ASP A 85 1.56 17.19 6.17
CA ASP A 85 1.47 16.43 4.92
C ASP A 85 0.53 17.11 3.92
N ALA A 86 1.10 17.97 3.08
CA ALA A 86 0.38 18.68 2.02
C ALA A 86 -0.09 17.78 0.86
N GLY A 87 0.28 16.49 0.86
CA GLY A 87 -0.08 15.52 -0.17
C GLY A 87 -1.40 14.79 0.10
N LEU A 88 -1.87 14.76 1.35
CA LEU A 88 -3.09 14.06 1.73
C LEU A 88 -4.37 14.86 1.39
N PRO A 89 -5.34 14.25 0.67
CA PRO A 89 -6.67 14.81 0.51
C PRO A 89 -7.39 14.98 1.85
N ALA A 90 -8.17 16.06 1.98
CA ALA A 90 -8.81 16.43 3.26
C ALA A 90 -9.68 15.33 3.89
N ALA A 91 -10.35 14.49 3.08
CA ALA A 91 -11.16 13.39 3.59
C ALA A 91 -10.31 12.26 4.18
N GLU A 92 -9.16 11.96 3.55
CA GLU A 92 -8.21 10.96 4.05
C GLU A 92 -7.48 11.48 5.29
N LEU A 93 -7.11 12.76 5.29
CA LEU A 93 -6.52 13.43 6.46
C LEU A 93 -7.47 13.38 7.67
N ALA A 94 -8.74 13.76 7.50
CA ALA A 94 -9.72 13.71 8.59
C ALA A 94 -9.94 12.29 9.12
N HIS A 95 -9.88 11.27 8.26
CA HIS A 95 -9.96 9.88 8.69
C HIS A 95 -8.71 9.47 9.49
N ALA A 96 -7.52 9.77 8.98
CA ALA A 96 -6.26 9.51 9.67
C ALA A 96 -6.19 10.21 11.03
N GLU A 97 -6.62 11.47 11.13
CA GLU A 97 -6.70 12.22 12.38
C GLU A 97 -7.63 11.56 13.41
N SER A 98 -8.78 11.04 12.98
CA SER A 98 -9.68 10.28 13.87
C SER A 98 -8.97 9.02 14.37
N THR A 99 -8.39 8.24 13.46
CA THR A 99 -7.71 6.98 13.79
C THR A 99 -6.58 7.17 14.81
N VAL A 100 -5.68 8.14 14.61
CA VAL A 100 -4.57 8.39 15.55
C VAL A 100 -5.02 8.99 16.89
N THR A 101 -6.21 9.58 16.93
CA THR A 101 -6.81 10.09 18.17
C THR A 101 -7.43 8.95 18.98
N GLU A 102 -7.99 7.95 18.31
CA GLU A 102 -8.63 6.79 18.93
C GLU A 102 -7.62 5.70 19.30
N ASP A 103 -6.52 5.58 18.55
CA ASP A 103 -5.53 4.55 18.73
C ASP A 103 -4.07 5.03 18.78
N THR A 104 -3.40 4.73 19.91
CA THR A 104 -1.99 5.11 20.12
C THR A 104 -1.01 4.30 19.28
N ALA A 105 -1.33 3.04 18.95
CA ALA A 105 -0.49 2.26 18.05
C ALA A 105 -0.54 2.88 16.65
N GLU A 106 -1.73 3.24 16.17
CA GLU A 106 -1.90 3.98 14.91
C GLU A 106 -1.18 5.34 14.93
N ALA A 107 -1.20 6.06 16.06
CA ALA A 107 -0.42 7.29 16.18
C ALA A 107 1.10 7.05 16.07
N LEU A 108 1.63 5.95 16.62
CA LEU A 108 3.01 5.54 16.42
C LEU A 108 3.27 5.14 14.96
N SER A 109 2.30 4.50 14.31
CA SER A 109 2.36 4.07 12.92
C SER A 109 2.68 5.23 11.97
N VAL A 110 2.11 6.39 12.26
CA VAL A 110 2.34 7.64 11.50
C VAL A 110 3.71 8.28 11.79
N LEU A 111 4.29 8.02 12.96
CA LEU A 111 5.50 8.69 13.43
C LEU A 111 6.79 7.94 13.09
N VAL A 112 6.78 6.60 13.07
CA VAL A 112 7.97 5.82 12.76
C VAL A 112 8.21 5.84 11.25
N ASP A 113 9.41 6.25 10.87
CA ASP A 113 9.87 6.22 9.48
C ASP A 113 10.88 5.07 9.30
N PRO A 114 10.55 3.99 8.59
CA PRO A 114 11.44 2.84 8.46
C PRO A 114 12.70 3.15 7.64
N PHE A 115 12.69 4.20 6.83
CA PHE A 115 13.89 4.65 6.12
C PHE A 115 14.90 5.26 7.10
N ASP A 116 14.46 6.14 8.00
CA ASP A 116 15.29 6.74 9.05
C ASP A 116 15.94 5.66 9.93
N LEU A 117 15.20 4.58 10.28
CA LEU A 117 15.70 3.46 11.09
C LEU A 117 16.95 2.78 10.51
N VAL A 118 17.03 2.61 9.19
CA VAL A 118 18.17 1.93 8.52
C VAL A 118 19.15 2.90 7.86
N SER A 119 18.80 4.18 7.77
CA SER A 119 19.55 5.21 7.05
C SER A 119 21.01 5.38 7.51
N GLN A 120 21.30 5.06 8.76
CA GLN A 120 22.63 5.21 9.36
C GLN A 120 23.58 4.05 9.03
N VAL A 121 23.11 2.96 8.42
CA VAL A 121 23.94 1.81 8.07
C VAL A 121 24.67 2.07 6.74
N PRO A 122 26.02 2.13 6.73
CA PRO A 122 26.76 2.45 5.52
C PRO A 122 26.52 1.43 4.39
N GLY A 123 26.15 1.93 3.20
CA GLY A 123 25.90 1.09 2.03
C GLY A 123 24.53 0.42 1.99
N VAL A 124 23.61 0.76 2.90
CA VAL A 124 22.23 0.28 2.90
C VAL A 124 21.30 1.32 2.27
N GLU A 125 20.49 0.87 1.33
CA GLU A 125 19.38 1.62 0.74
C GLU A 125 18.10 0.79 0.96
N LEU A 126 17.07 1.39 1.56
CA LEU A 126 15.81 0.71 1.81
C LEU A 126 14.98 0.63 0.53
N GLN A 127 14.78 -0.58 0.01
CA GLN A 127 13.97 -0.80 -1.20
C GLN A 127 12.47 -0.91 -0.91
N GLN A 128 12.12 -1.51 0.21
CA GLN A 128 10.75 -1.80 0.60
C GLN A 128 10.67 -1.94 2.12
N ALA A 129 9.64 -1.38 2.71
CA ALA A 129 9.22 -1.67 4.07
C ALA A 129 7.71 -1.84 4.11
N SER A 130 7.25 -2.82 4.88
CA SER A 130 5.86 -3.01 5.25
C SER A 130 5.85 -3.39 6.71
N TRP A 131 5.02 -2.69 7.48
CA TRP A 131 4.93 -2.84 8.92
C TRP A 131 3.55 -2.37 9.37
N SER A 132 3.17 -2.79 10.57
CA SER A 132 1.95 -2.40 11.26
C SER A 132 2.27 -2.27 12.73
N SER A 133 1.41 -1.54 13.45
CA SER A 133 1.53 -1.32 14.89
C SER A 133 0.29 -1.87 15.58
N GLU A 134 0.49 -2.50 16.74
CA GLU A 134 -0.61 -2.99 17.58
C GLU A 134 -0.23 -2.76 19.05
N ARG A 135 -1.25 -2.73 19.93
CA ARG A 135 -1.04 -2.76 21.37
C ARG A 135 -0.99 -4.20 21.85
N ILE A 136 0.03 -4.52 22.63
CA ILE A 136 0.24 -5.85 23.20
C ILE A 136 0.33 -5.78 24.72
N GLU A 137 0.08 -6.91 25.39
CA GLU A 137 0.43 -7.12 26.79
C GLU A 137 1.85 -7.67 26.85
N TYR A 138 2.84 -6.78 26.98
CA TYR A 138 4.25 -7.20 27.01
C TYR A 138 4.59 -7.89 28.34
N ASP A 139 5.07 -9.13 28.26
CA ASP A 139 5.59 -9.91 29.39
C ASP A 139 6.97 -10.49 29.01
N PRO A 140 8.08 -9.92 29.49
CA PRO A 140 9.43 -10.33 29.08
C PRO A 140 9.82 -11.73 29.54
N ASP A 141 9.08 -12.30 30.49
CA ASP A 141 9.29 -13.66 30.99
C ASP A 141 8.39 -14.70 30.27
N SER A 142 7.50 -14.27 29.36
CA SER A 142 6.61 -15.18 28.65
C SER A 142 7.37 -15.87 27.50
N PRO A 143 7.26 -17.21 27.38
CA PRO A 143 7.96 -17.98 26.34
C PRO A 143 7.50 -17.67 24.92
N GLU A 144 6.38 -16.96 24.74
CA GLU A 144 5.92 -16.51 23.42
C GLU A 144 6.86 -15.50 22.76
N TRP A 145 7.72 -14.84 23.54
CA TRP A 145 8.69 -13.85 23.09
C TRP A 145 10.11 -14.42 22.90
N ASP A 146 10.34 -15.71 23.17
CA ASP A 146 11.63 -16.38 22.96
C ASP A 146 11.84 -16.67 21.46
N LEU A 147 12.64 -15.85 20.78
CA LEU A 147 12.92 -15.93 19.33
C LEU A 147 13.72 -17.18 18.90
N ASP A 148 14.18 -18.01 19.85
CA ASP A 148 15.06 -19.15 19.60
C ASP A 148 14.33 -20.46 19.25
N GLU A 149 12.99 -20.55 19.38
CA GLU A 149 12.27 -21.85 19.28
C GLU A 149 11.72 -22.22 17.88
N ASP A 150 11.60 -21.28 16.92
CA ASP A 150 10.89 -21.51 15.63
C ASP A 150 11.77 -21.52 14.35
N ASP A 151 13.11 -21.43 14.47
CA ASP A 151 14.03 -21.40 13.31
C ASP A 151 14.86 -22.69 13.13
N VAL A 152 14.49 -23.80 13.77
CA VAL A 152 14.97 -25.14 13.34
C VAL A 152 14.21 -25.56 12.08
N ALA A 153 14.73 -25.16 10.92
CA ALA A 153 14.42 -25.79 9.66
C ALA A 153 14.67 -27.31 9.80
N GLU A 154 13.59 -28.09 9.87
CA GLU A 154 13.63 -29.53 9.68
C GLU A 154 14.12 -29.82 8.25
N ASP A 155 15.44 -29.89 8.07
CA ASP A 155 16.05 -30.52 6.90
C ASP A 155 15.79 -32.02 7.02
N ASP A 156 14.60 -32.45 6.60
CA ASP A 156 14.27 -33.84 6.28
C ASP A 156 15.15 -34.29 5.11
N ASN A 157 16.41 -34.63 5.42
CA ASN A 157 17.25 -35.40 4.52
C ASN A 157 16.76 -36.86 4.52
N GLY A 158 15.66 -37.09 3.80
CA GLY A 158 15.12 -38.41 3.50
C GLY A 158 15.96 -39.17 2.47
N GLY A 159 16.85 -40.03 2.98
CA GLY A 159 17.11 -41.43 2.55
C GLY A 159 17.51 -41.73 1.10
#